data_AF-A0A7S3HV29-F1
#
_entry.id   AF-A0A7S3HV29-F1
#
_cell.length_a   1.000
_cell.length_b   1.000
_cell.length_c   1.000
_cell.angle_alpha   90.00
_cell.angle_beta   90.00
_cell.angle_gamma   90.00
#
_symmetry.space_group_name_H-M   'P 1'
#
loop_
_entity.id
_entity.type
_entity.pdbx_description
1 polymer ?
#
loop_
_entity_poly.entity_id
_entity_poly.type
_entity_poly.pdbx_seq_one_letter_code
_entity_poly.pdbx_strand_id
1 'polypeptide(L)'
;SPATVSRCGMVYMQPQEIGWKPHFISWKNTLPPFFSGTEDEPNNVYLANVEELVEIIVDPIIKFVRRECVETSATNDQSIVQALLRLWGTLLKRFNEASFTAELDKRQAMQVIDNMFLFSTIWSLCITCDSEYRRPIDQYLRKVLDGSVENLPKFQ
;
A
#
# COMPACT_ATOMS: atom_id res chain seq x y z
N SER A 1 14.51 -18.65 -35.24
CA SER A 1 14.00 -20.03 -35.39
C SER A 1 13.57 -20.53 -34.02
N PRO A 2 12.35 -21.07 -33.84
CA PRO A 2 11.83 -21.54 -32.54
C PRO A 2 12.60 -22.75 -31.95
N ALA A 3 13.61 -23.26 -32.66
CA ALA A 3 14.33 -24.48 -32.33
C ALA A 3 15.36 -24.36 -31.19
N THR A 4 15.64 -23.16 -30.66
CA THR A 4 16.70 -22.98 -29.64
C THR A 4 16.28 -23.26 -28.21
N VAL A 5 15.00 -23.54 -27.92
CA VAL A 5 14.51 -23.69 -26.54
C VAL A 5 13.88 -25.04 -26.22
N SER A 6 14.15 -26.06 -27.04
CA SER A 6 13.60 -27.41 -26.87
C SER A 6 14.20 -28.19 -25.68
N ARG A 7 15.33 -27.76 -25.11
CA ARG A 7 16.02 -28.48 -24.02
C ARG A 7 15.96 -27.78 -22.66
N CYS A 8 15.35 -26.61 -22.57
CA CYS A 8 15.15 -25.89 -21.32
C CYS A 8 13.64 -25.74 -21.10
N GLY A 9 13.14 -26.24 -19.97
CA GLY A 9 11.76 -25.96 -19.57
C GLY A 9 11.58 -24.45 -19.41
N MET A 10 10.83 -23.82 -20.32
CA MET A 10 10.45 -22.43 -20.17
C MET A 10 9.19 -22.37 -19.32
N VAL A 11 9.31 -21.75 -18.14
CA VAL A 11 8.16 -21.38 -17.33
C VAL A 11 7.81 -19.94 -17.69
N TYR A 12 6.75 -19.78 -18.46
CA TYR A 12 6.15 -18.47 -18.71
C TYR A 12 5.23 -18.14 -17.55
N MET A 13 5.60 -17.13 -16.77
CA MET A 13 4.77 -16.60 -15.69
C MET A 13 4.24 -15.25 -16.13
N GLN A 14 2.90 -15.10 -16.16
CA GLN A 14 2.29 -13.80 -16.43
C GLN A 14 2.35 -12.97 -15.13
N PRO A 15 3.00 -11.79 -15.14
CA PRO A 15 3.12 -10.96 -13.93
C PRO A 15 1.76 -10.62 -13.30
N GLN A 16 0.71 -10.50 -14.11
CA GLN A 16 -0.66 -10.19 -13.68
C GLN A 16 -1.28 -11.29 -12.78
N GLU A 17 -0.88 -12.56 -12.95
CA GLU A 17 -1.46 -13.68 -12.19
C GLU A 17 -1.00 -13.70 -10.72
N ILE A 18 0.16 -13.11 -10.41
CA ILE A 18 0.70 -13.02 -9.04
C ILE A 18 0.00 -11.89 -8.26
N GLY A 19 -0.38 -10.82 -8.95
CA GLY A 19 -0.92 -9.61 -8.34
C GLY A 19 0.09 -8.87 -7.46
N TRP A 20 -0.38 -7.87 -6.71
CA TRP A 20 0.47 -7.06 -5.83
C TRP A 20 0.54 -7.59 -4.39
N LYS A 21 -0.45 -8.40 -3.96
CA LYS A 21 -0.56 -8.88 -2.57
C LYS A 21 0.69 -9.64 -2.07
N PRO A 22 1.37 -10.50 -2.86
CA PRO A 22 2.59 -11.16 -2.40
C PRO A 22 3.73 -10.18 -2.05
N HIS A 23 3.82 -9.03 -2.73
CA HIS A 23 4.77 -7.99 -2.38
C HIS A 23 4.46 -7.38 -1.02
N PHE A 24 3.19 -7.14 -0.70
CA PHE A 24 2.77 -6.65 0.61
C PHE A 24 3.07 -7.67 1.71
N ILE A 25 2.71 -8.95 1.49
CA ILE A 25 2.99 -10.03 2.44
C ILE A 25 4.48 -10.14 2.76
N SER A 26 5.34 -10.10 1.73
CA SER A 26 6.79 -10.12 1.91
C SER A 26 7.31 -8.87 2.62
N TRP A 27 6.76 -7.70 2.27
CA TRP A 27 7.17 -6.41 2.83
C TRP A 27 6.86 -6.29 4.33
N LYS A 28 5.80 -6.92 4.84
CA LYS A 28 5.50 -6.93 6.29
C LYS A 28 6.67 -7.41 7.14
N ASN A 29 7.48 -8.35 6.62
CA ASN A 29 8.67 -8.86 7.31
C ASN A 29 9.83 -7.84 7.39
N THR A 30 9.72 -6.71 6.69
CA THR A 30 10.72 -5.63 6.69
C THR A 30 10.35 -4.48 7.63
N LEU A 31 9.20 -4.58 8.30
CA LEU A 31 8.75 -3.57 9.23
C LEU A 31 9.65 -3.47 10.47
N PRO A 32 9.74 -2.29 11.11
CA PRO A 32 10.40 -2.11 12.39
C PRO A 32 9.92 -3.11 13.46
N PRO A 33 10.76 -3.47 14.45
CA PRO A 33 10.37 -4.32 15.57
C PRO A 33 9.16 -3.78 16.35
N PHE A 34 8.90 -2.47 16.30
CA PHE A 34 7.70 -1.84 16.84
C PHE A 34 6.39 -2.50 16.36
N PHE A 35 6.37 -3.04 15.15
CA PHE A 35 5.21 -3.72 14.55
C PHE A 35 5.22 -5.25 14.78
N SER A 36 6.31 -5.79 15.33
CA SER A 36 6.48 -7.21 15.60
C SER A 36 6.01 -7.51 17.02
N GLY A 37 4.75 -7.95 17.18
CA GLY A 37 4.27 -8.44 18.47
C GLY A 37 4.79 -9.85 18.74
N THR A 38 5.33 -10.09 19.94
CA THR A 38 5.27 -11.43 20.54
C THR A 38 3.80 -11.77 20.79
N GLU A 39 3.41 -13.04 20.60
CA GLU A 39 2.02 -13.53 20.51
C GLU A 39 1.09 -13.11 21.68
N ASP A 40 1.63 -12.60 22.79
CA ASP A 40 0.91 -12.16 23.99
C ASP A 40 0.81 -10.62 24.19
N GLU A 41 1.30 -9.77 23.27
CA GLU A 41 1.36 -8.30 23.48
C GLU A 41 0.49 -7.44 22.52
N PRO A 42 0.08 -6.22 22.96
CA PRO A 42 -0.77 -5.27 22.22
C PRO A 42 -0.20 -4.71 20.90
N ASN A 43 0.99 -5.13 20.47
CA ASN A 43 1.62 -4.74 19.19
C ASN A 43 0.94 -5.36 17.96
N ASN A 44 0.06 -6.34 18.13
CA ASN A 44 -0.80 -6.85 17.05
C ASN A 44 -1.70 -5.73 16.47
N VAL A 45 -2.10 -4.75 17.28
CA VAL A 45 -3.01 -3.67 16.85
C VAL A 45 -2.41 -2.78 15.76
N TYR A 46 -1.11 -2.46 15.81
CA TYR A 46 -0.48 -1.62 14.79
C TYR A 46 -0.32 -2.35 13.46
N LEU A 47 -0.03 -3.65 13.50
CA LEU A 47 0.04 -4.47 12.30
C LEU A 47 -1.35 -4.67 11.68
N ALA A 48 -2.38 -4.90 12.50
CA ALA A 48 -3.76 -4.95 12.05
C ALA A 48 -4.20 -3.63 11.38
N ASN A 49 -3.83 -2.48 11.95
CA ASN A 49 -4.06 -1.17 11.33
C ASN A 49 -3.36 -1.04 9.97
N VAL A 50 -2.11 -1.49 9.86
CA VAL A 50 -1.36 -1.51 8.59
C VAL A 50 -2.05 -2.36 7.54
N GLU A 51 -2.56 -3.54 7.91
CA GLU A 51 -3.29 -4.44 7.02
C GLU A 51 -4.63 -3.84 6.59
N GLU A 52 -5.37 -3.26 7.52
CA GLU A 52 -6.66 -2.62 7.25
C GLU A 52 -6.51 -1.44 6.28
N LEU A 53 -5.54 -0.54 6.50
CA LEU A 53 -5.23 0.57 5.59
C LEU A 53 -4.97 0.07 4.15
N VAL A 54 -4.19 -0.99 4.01
CA VAL A 54 -3.83 -1.55 2.70
C VAL A 54 -5.03 -2.20 2.02
N GLU A 55 -5.79 -3.04 2.72
CA GLU A 55 -6.95 -3.74 2.15
C GLU A 55 -8.10 -2.78 1.80
N ILE A 56 -8.33 -1.72 2.60
CA ILE A 56 -9.39 -0.74 2.34
C ILE A 56 -9.02 0.21 1.20
N ILE A 57 -7.76 0.66 1.11
CA ILE A 57 -7.41 1.79 0.23
C ILE A 57 -6.79 1.34 -1.10
N VAL A 58 -5.89 0.36 -1.10
CA VAL A 58 -5.03 0.09 -2.27
C VAL A 58 -5.84 -0.35 -3.49
N ASP A 59 -6.65 -1.40 -3.36
CA ASP A 59 -7.44 -1.93 -4.48
C ASP A 59 -8.45 -0.92 -5.04
N PRO A 60 -9.24 -0.20 -4.21
CA PRO A 60 -10.17 0.81 -4.71
C PRO A 60 -9.49 1.96 -5.45
N ILE A 61 -8.37 2.46 -4.94
CA ILE A 61 -7.63 3.54 -5.59
C ILE A 61 -7.03 3.08 -6.92
N ILE A 62 -6.43 1.88 -6.98
CA ILE A 62 -5.92 1.31 -8.24
C ILE A 62 -7.07 1.16 -9.25
N LYS A 63 -8.21 0.60 -8.83
CA LYS A 63 -9.38 0.45 -9.71
C LYS A 63 -9.89 1.79 -10.23
N PHE A 64 -9.93 2.82 -9.40
CA PHE A 64 -10.33 4.17 -9.81
C PHE A 64 -9.35 4.75 -10.84
N VAL A 65 -8.05 4.67 -10.56
CA VAL A 65 -6.99 5.12 -11.48
C VAL A 65 -7.10 4.43 -12.84
N ARG A 66 -7.27 3.10 -12.86
CA ARG A 66 -7.36 2.32 -14.12
C ARG A 66 -8.64 2.57 -14.92
N ARG A 67 -9.74 2.96 -14.28
CA ARG A 67 -11.05 3.14 -14.93
C ARG A 67 -11.31 4.58 -15.35
N GLU A 68 -10.98 5.53 -14.48
CA GLU A 68 -11.41 6.92 -14.60
C GLU A 68 -10.27 7.86 -15.04
N CYS A 69 -9.01 7.44 -14.93
CA CYS A 69 -7.85 8.30 -15.17
C CYS A 69 -7.05 7.88 -16.40
N VAL A 70 -6.43 8.85 -17.04
CA VAL A 70 -5.39 8.62 -18.04
C VAL A 70 -4.03 8.86 -17.39
N GLU A 71 -3.17 7.85 -17.46
CA GLU A 71 -1.81 7.93 -16.93
C GLU A 71 -0.86 8.55 -17.95
N THR A 72 0.03 9.40 -17.45
CA THR A 72 1.10 10.03 -18.25
C THR A 72 2.08 9.01 -18.82
N SER A 73 2.23 7.87 -18.14
CA SER A 73 3.04 6.74 -18.56
C SER A 73 2.37 5.46 -18.09
N ALA A 74 2.33 4.44 -18.96
CA ALA A 74 1.72 3.16 -18.62
C ALA A 74 2.41 2.55 -17.40
N THR A 75 1.66 2.29 -16.34
CA THR A 75 2.16 1.61 -15.14
C THR A 75 1.54 0.24 -14.99
N ASN A 76 2.18 -0.61 -14.19
CA ASN A 76 1.59 -1.86 -13.73
C ASN A 76 1.30 -1.76 -12.22
N ASP A 77 0.29 -2.50 -11.75
CA ASP A 77 -0.20 -2.43 -10.38
C ASP A 77 0.89 -2.78 -9.36
N GLN A 78 1.72 -3.77 -9.68
CA GLN A 78 2.85 -4.17 -8.84
C GLN A 78 3.87 -3.04 -8.62
N SER A 79 4.18 -2.26 -9.65
CA SER A 79 5.18 -1.20 -9.55
C SER A 79 4.68 -0.03 -8.73
N ILE A 80 3.41 0.36 -8.89
CA ILE A 80 2.82 1.47 -8.11
C ILE A 80 2.62 1.08 -6.65
N VAL A 81 2.28 -0.19 -6.37
CA VAL A 81 2.23 -0.72 -5.00
C VAL A 81 3.63 -0.87 -4.42
N GLN A 82 4.62 -1.30 -5.19
CA GLN A 82 5.99 -1.36 -4.69
C GLN A 82 6.53 0.04 -4.37
N ALA A 83 6.18 1.06 -5.17
CA ALA A 83 6.51 2.45 -4.88
C ALA A 83 5.85 2.92 -3.57
N LEU A 84 4.57 2.60 -3.35
CA LEU A 84 3.85 2.84 -2.09
C LEU A 84 4.60 2.24 -0.90
N LEU A 85 4.89 0.94 -0.95
CA LEU A 85 5.51 0.20 0.16
C LEU A 85 6.95 0.68 0.45
N ARG A 86 7.69 1.09 -0.58
CA ARG A 86 9.04 1.65 -0.40
C ARG A 86 9.01 3.02 0.27
N LEU A 87 8.10 3.89 -0.16
CA LEU A 87 7.95 5.23 0.42
C LEU A 87 7.46 5.12 1.87
N TRP A 88 6.39 4.36 2.08
CA TRP A 88 5.82 4.17 3.42
C TRP A 88 6.80 3.46 4.35
N GLY A 89 7.46 2.39 3.91
CA GLY A 89 8.47 1.70 4.69
C GLY A 89 9.64 2.60 5.08
N THR A 90 9.99 3.59 4.25
CA THR A 90 11.02 4.58 4.61
C THR A 90 10.55 5.51 5.73
N LEU A 91 9.29 5.95 5.71
CA LEU A 91 8.71 6.77 6.78
C LEU A 91 8.58 5.98 8.09
N LEU A 92 8.14 4.72 8.00
CA LEU A 92 7.96 3.85 9.17
C LEU A 92 9.28 3.51 9.87
N LYS A 93 10.45 3.62 9.22
CA LYS A 93 11.75 3.43 9.88
C LYS A 93 11.96 4.34 11.10
N ARG A 94 11.25 5.46 11.18
CA ARG A 94 11.26 6.36 12.35
C ARG A 94 10.86 5.64 13.65
N PHE A 95 10.02 4.60 13.57
CA PHE A 95 9.61 3.78 14.72
C PHE A 95 10.72 2.86 15.25
N ASN A 96 11.89 2.78 14.60
CA ASN A 96 13.08 2.14 15.19
C ASN A 96 13.74 3.04 16.26
N GLU A 97 13.45 4.34 16.25
CA GLU A 97 14.04 5.29 17.19
C GLU A 97 13.25 5.31 18.49
N ALA A 98 13.85 4.85 19.58
CA ALA A 98 13.20 4.79 20.89
C ALA A 98 12.75 6.16 21.41
N SER A 99 13.46 7.24 21.06
CA SER A 99 13.04 8.62 21.40
C SER A 99 11.71 8.99 20.75
N PHE A 100 11.52 8.59 19.49
CA PHE A 100 10.30 8.88 18.75
C PHE A 100 9.11 8.07 19.29
N THR A 101 9.31 6.78 19.58
CA THR A 101 8.23 5.93 20.09
C THR A 101 7.87 6.23 21.54
N ALA A 102 8.82 6.71 22.36
CA ALA A 102 8.56 7.09 23.75
C ALA A 102 7.70 8.37 23.88
N GLU A 103 7.69 9.23 22.87
CA GLU A 103 6.89 10.47 22.85
C GLU A 103 5.44 10.24 22.42
N LEU A 104 5.12 9.07 21.86
CA LEU A 104 3.82 8.80 21.26
C LEU A 104 2.97 7.92 22.17
N ASP A 105 1.74 8.35 22.44
CA ASP A 105 0.70 7.45 22.94
C ASP A 105 0.20 6.51 21.81
N LYS A 106 -0.58 5.49 22.18
CA LYS A 106 -1.12 4.50 21.22
C LYS A 106 -1.93 5.16 20.10
N ARG A 107 -2.74 6.17 20.40
CA ARG A 107 -3.61 6.84 19.43
C ARG A 107 -2.79 7.70 18.47
N GLN A 108 -1.82 8.43 18.99
CA GLN A 108 -0.89 9.24 18.22
C GLN A 108 -0.05 8.36 17.30
N ALA A 109 0.44 7.21 17.79
CA ALA A 109 1.16 6.24 16.97
C ALA A 109 0.31 5.74 15.78
N MET A 110 -0.96 5.35 16.02
CA MET A 110 -1.89 4.96 14.94
C MET A 110 -2.08 6.11 13.95
N GLN A 111 -2.40 7.32 14.41
CA GLN A 111 -2.58 8.48 13.54
C GLN A 111 -1.34 8.81 12.70
N VAL A 112 -0.14 8.67 13.28
CA VAL A 112 1.12 8.87 12.54
C VAL A 112 1.26 7.81 11.44
N ILE A 113 0.97 6.54 11.73
CA ILE A 113 0.99 5.45 10.74
C ILE A 113 0.01 5.75 9.61
N ASP A 114 -1.22 6.14 9.92
CA ASP A 114 -2.28 6.47 8.96
C ASP A 114 -1.86 7.64 8.06
N ASN A 115 -1.34 8.71 8.65
CA ASN A 115 -0.90 9.89 7.92
C ASN A 115 0.30 9.57 6.99
N MET A 116 1.26 8.77 7.47
CA MET A 116 2.38 8.30 6.65
C MET A 116 1.89 7.44 5.48
N PHE A 117 0.86 6.60 5.70
CA PHE A 117 0.26 5.78 4.66
C PHE A 117 -0.47 6.63 3.61
N LEU A 118 -1.30 7.58 4.03
CA LEU A 118 -2.03 8.48 3.13
C LEU A 118 -1.08 9.33 2.29
N PHE A 119 -0.05 9.88 2.92
CA PHE A 119 1.02 10.57 2.21
C PHE A 119 1.64 9.66 1.14
N SER A 120 2.00 8.44 1.52
CA SER A 120 2.64 7.50 0.61
C SER A 120 1.72 7.12 -0.55
N THR A 121 0.43 6.90 -0.29
CA THR A 121 -0.62 6.62 -1.28
C THR A 121 -0.74 7.70 -2.33
N ILE A 122 -0.81 8.96 -1.90
CA ILE A 122 -0.92 10.11 -2.80
C ILE A 122 0.33 10.20 -3.70
N TRP A 123 1.52 10.00 -3.12
CA TRP A 123 2.80 10.12 -3.80
C TRP A 123 3.24 8.86 -4.56
N SER A 124 2.41 7.82 -4.61
CA SER A 124 2.71 6.59 -5.37
C SER A 124 1.58 6.16 -6.29
N LEU A 125 0.37 5.94 -5.77
CA LEU A 125 -0.77 5.43 -6.54
C LEU A 125 -1.43 6.55 -7.35
N CYS A 126 -1.56 7.74 -6.75
CA CYS A 126 -2.31 8.84 -7.35
C CYS A 126 -1.48 9.73 -8.28
N ILE A 127 -0.14 9.69 -8.15
CA ILE A 127 0.76 10.59 -8.88
C ILE A 127 0.94 10.23 -10.36
N THR A 128 0.57 9.00 -10.77
CA THR A 128 0.75 8.53 -12.15
C THR A 128 -0.17 9.23 -13.15
N CYS A 129 -1.23 9.86 -12.64
CA CYS A 129 -2.27 10.53 -13.41
C CYS A 129 -1.97 12.01 -13.62
N ASP A 130 -2.53 12.55 -14.71
CA ASP A 130 -2.41 13.97 -15.02
C ASP A 130 -3.12 14.90 -14.01
N SER A 131 -2.76 16.18 -14.07
CA SER A 131 -3.26 17.20 -13.14
C SER A 131 -4.79 17.32 -13.09
N GLU A 132 -5.47 16.99 -14.19
CA GLU A 132 -6.94 17.01 -14.29
C GLU A 132 -7.62 15.98 -13.38
N TYR A 133 -6.98 14.83 -13.16
CA TYR A 133 -7.54 13.72 -12.37
C TYR A 133 -7.29 13.87 -10.87
N ARG A 134 -6.42 14.80 -10.44
CA ARG A 134 -6.10 15.01 -9.02
C ARG A 134 -7.33 15.35 -8.18
N ARG A 135 -8.25 16.18 -8.70
CA ARG A 135 -9.49 16.55 -7.99
C ARG A 135 -10.46 15.36 -7.88
N PRO A 136 -10.79 14.63 -8.97
CA PRO A 136 -11.56 13.39 -8.89
C PRO A 136 -10.96 12.36 -7.92
N ILE A 137 -9.64 12.15 -7.97
CA ILE A 137 -8.94 11.21 -7.09
C ILE A 137 -9.06 11.66 -5.61
N ASP A 138 -8.84 12.94 -5.30
CA ASP A 138 -9.00 13.45 -3.93
C ASP A 138 -10.43 13.23 -3.40
N GLN A 139 -11.44 13.53 -4.22
CA GLN A 139 -12.84 13.30 -3.87
C GLN A 139 -13.14 11.81 -3.64
N TYR A 140 -12.62 10.94 -4.50
CA TYR A 140 -12.81 9.50 -4.37
C TYR A 140 -12.09 8.95 -3.14
N LEU A 141 -10.84 9.34 -2.91
CA LEU A 141 -10.06 8.95 -1.74
C LEU A 141 -10.79 9.35 -0.45
N ARG A 142 -11.31 10.58 -0.35
CA ARG A 142 -12.13 11.01 0.79
C ARG A 142 -13.35 10.14 1.01
N LYS A 143 -14.08 9.77 -0.06
CA LYS A 143 -15.23 8.87 0.04
C LYS A 143 -14.85 7.48 0.55
N VAL A 144 -13.66 6.97 0.17
CA VAL A 144 -13.12 5.71 0.69
C VAL A 144 -12.83 5.84 2.18
N LEU A 145 -12.17 6.92 2.59
CA LEU A 145 -11.85 7.19 4.01
C LEU A 145 -13.10 7.36 4.88
N ASP A 146 -14.13 8.03 4.36
CA ASP A 146 -15.39 8.24 5.06
C ASP A 146 -16.31 6.99 5.04
N GLY A 147 -15.88 5.89 4.40
CA GLY A 147 -16.69 4.67 4.26
C GLY A 147 -17.99 4.88 3.48
N SER A 148 -18.01 5.88 2.59
CA SER A 148 -19.18 6.28 1.79
C SER A 148 -19.30 5.52 0.47
N VAL A 149 -18.30 4.71 0.12
CA VAL A 149 -18.32 3.87 -1.08
C VAL A 149 -19.00 2.53 -0.78
N GLU A 150 -20.01 2.19 -1.56
CA GLU A 150 -20.74 0.93 -1.42
C GLU A 150 -19.83 -0.27 -1.73
N ASN A 151 -20.01 -1.37 -0.99
CA ASN A 151 -19.29 -2.64 -1.13
C ASN A 151 -17.78 -2.60 -0.80
N LEU A 152 -17.30 -1.57 -0.11
CA LEU A 152 -15.96 -1.57 0.48
C LEU A 152 -16.01 -1.83 2.00
N PRO A 153 -15.01 -2.54 2.55
CA PRO A 153 -14.82 -2.60 3.99
C PRO A 153 -14.62 -1.19 4.57
N LYS A 154 -15.13 -0.96 5.77
CA LYS A 154 -15.02 0.31 6.49
C LYS A 154 -13.98 0.15 7.61
N PHE A 155 -13.26 1.24 7.89
CA PHE A 155 -12.36 1.31 9.05
C PHE A 155 -13.12 0.98 10.34
N GLN A 156 -12.59 0.05 11.14
CA GLN A 156 -13.18 -0.42 12.40
C GLN A 156 -12.80 0.43 13.61
#